data_AF-A0A7W1R3V5-F1
#
_entry.id   AF-A0A7W1R3V5-F1
#
_cell.length_a   1.000
_cell.length_b   1.000
_cell.length_c   1.000
_cell.angle_alpha   90.00
_cell.angle_beta   90.00
_cell.angle_gamma   90.00
#
_symmetry.space_group_name_H-M   'P 1'
#
loop_
_entity.id
_entity.type
_entity.pdbx_description
1 polymer ?
#
loop_
_entity_poly.entity_id
_entity_poly.type
_entity_poly.pdbx_seq_one_letter_code
_entity_poly.pdbx_strand_id
1 'polypeptide(L)'
;MATQKFTRLLGKASVTSPIRAPFTEFEEPAGSAEHVESARGGGVRHTIGELLTCPFCLAQWVGTGYVAGLALAPRQARAWGAVFAVTAVADALQHVYDRLRSD
;
A
#
# COMPACT_ATOMS: atom_id res chain seq x y z
N MET A 1 -1.45 -0.29 -11.78
CA MET A 1 -2.69 0.17 -11.09
C MET A 1 -2.97 -0.67 -9.85
N ALA A 2 -3.26 -1.98 -10.00
CA ALA A 2 -3.52 -2.87 -8.86
C ALA A 2 -2.38 -2.93 -7.82
N THR A 3 -1.15 -3.18 -8.29
CA THR A 3 0.04 -3.20 -7.42
C THR A 3 0.26 -1.88 -6.70
N GLN A 4 0.08 -0.75 -7.40
CA GLN A 4 0.20 0.59 -6.80
C GLN A 4 -0.80 0.81 -5.66
N LYS A 5 -2.09 0.48 -5.87
CA LYS A 5 -3.12 0.64 -4.82
C LYS A 5 -2.85 -0.29 -3.64
N PHE A 6 -2.46 -1.53 -3.91
CA PHE A 6 -2.15 -2.49 -2.85
C PHE A 6 -0.91 -2.06 -2.04
N THR A 7 0.16 -1.62 -2.70
CA THR A 7 1.36 -1.09 -2.04
C THR A 7 1.01 0.11 -1.15
N ARG A 8 0.17 1.05 -1.60
CA ARG A 8 -0.30 2.16 -0.76
C ARG A 8 -1.16 1.68 0.42
N LEU A 9 -2.02 0.70 0.20
CA LEU A 9 -2.83 0.12 1.28
C LEU A 9 -1.96 -0.54 2.34
N LEU A 10 -0.93 -1.27 1.94
CA LEU A 10 0.01 -1.90 2.85
C LEU A 10 0.95 -0.92 3.53
N GLY A 11 1.46 0.09 2.83
CA GLY A 11 2.51 0.98 3.34
C GLY A 11 2.01 2.28 3.97
N LYS A 12 0.78 2.72 3.66
CA LYS A 12 0.29 4.05 4.08
C LYS A 12 -1.10 4.07 4.71
N ALA A 13 -2.00 3.14 4.39
CA ALA A 13 -3.38 3.25 4.87
C ALA A 13 -3.50 3.18 6.40
N SER A 14 -4.39 3.98 6.98
CA SER A 14 -4.67 3.97 8.42
C SER A 14 -5.19 2.62 8.90
N VAL A 15 -5.98 1.93 8.07
CA VAL A 15 -6.58 0.63 8.41
C VAL A 15 -5.55 -0.49 8.60
N THR A 16 -4.35 -0.35 8.02
CA THR A 16 -3.25 -1.31 8.18
C THR A 16 -2.27 -0.91 9.29
N SER A 17 -2.49 0.24 9.95
CA SER A 17 -1.64 0.71 11.06
C SER A 17 -1.48 -0.31 12.20
N PRO A 18 -2.52 -1.05 12.66
CA PRO A 18 -2.33 -2.06 13.70
C PRO A 18 -1.38 -3.20 13.29
N ILE A 19 -1.33 -3.52 11.99
CA ILE A 19 -0.45 -4.55 11.44
C ILE A 19 0.99 -4.03 11.35
N ARG A 20 1.18 -2.73 11.11
CA ARG A 20 2.50 -2.10 10.97
C ARG A 20 3.10 -1.59 12.27
N ALA A 21 2.29 -1.33 13.30
CA ALA A 21 2.70 -0.88 14.63
C ALA A 21 3.95 -1.56 15.24
N PRO A 22 4.22 -2.87 15.05
CA PRO A 22 5.46 -3.49 15.54
C PRO A 22 6.72 -3.12 14.74
N PHE A 23 6.61 -2.60 13.52
CA PHE A 23 7.74 -2.32 12.62
C PHE A 23 7.94 -0.83 12.33
N THR A 24 6.90 -0.02 12.53
CA THR A 24 6.90 1.40 12.18
C THR A 24 6.43 2.28 13.33
N GLU A 25 6.84 3.54 13.31
CA GLU A 25 6.42 4.59 14.23
C GLU A 25 5.70 5.68 13.44
N PHE A 26 4.55 6.13 13.94
CA PHE A 26 3.76 7.16 13.28
C PHE A 26 4.50 8.50 13.33
N GLU A 27 4.64 9.16 12.18
CA GLU A 27 5.21 10.51 12.09
C GLU A 27 4.13 11.55 11.89
N GLU A 28 3.38 11.46 10.79
CA GLU A 28 2.44 12.50 10.40
C GLU A 28 1.25 11.95 9.58
N PRO A 29 0.08 12.62 9.63
CA PRO A 29 -1.03 12.29 8.77
C PRO A 29 -0.77 12.77 7.33
N ALA A 30 -0.88 11.86 6.35
CA ALA A 30 -0.70 12.16 4.92
C ALA A 30 -1.98 12.63 4.22
N GLY A 31 -3.11 12.65 4.94
CA GLY A 31 -4.45 12.93 4.39
C GLY A 31 -5.09 11.69 3.74
N SER A 32 -6.37 11.77 3.40
CA SER A 32 -7.13 10.68 2.74
C SER A 32 -7.05 9.31 3.44
N ALA A 33 -7.09 9.28 4.77
CA ALA A 33 -6.90 8.07 5.58
C ALA A 33 -5.57 7.33 5.31
N GLU A 34 -4.52 8.10 4.98
CA GLU A 34 -3.13 7.64 4.91
C GLU A 34 -2.27 8.31 5.98
N HIS A 35 -1.22 7.61 6.40
CA HIS A 35 -0.22 8.03 7.37
C HIS A 35 1.19 7.88 6.80
N VAL A 36 2.08 8.78 7.21
CA VAL A 36 3.53 8.62 7.06
C VAL A 36 4.04 8.00 8.34
N GLU A 37 4.81 6.93 8.19
CA GLU A 37 5.42 6.21 9.30
C GLU A 37 6.90 5.99 8.99
N SER A 38 7.77 5.99 10.00
CA SER A 38 9.19 5.66 9.87
C SER A 38 9.53 4.32 10.52
N ALA A 39 10.65 3.72 10.10
CA ALA A 39 11.05 2.41 10.58
C ALA A 39 11.49 2.46 12.05
N ARG A 40 10.98 1.54 12.89
CA ARG A 40 11.22 1.53 14.33
C ARG A 40 12.17 0.41 14.77
N GLY A 41 12.95 0.70 15.81
CA GLY A 41 13.81 -0.27 16.48
C GLY A 41 15.12 -0.52 15.73
N GLY A 42 15.73 -1.68 15.98
CA GLY A 42 17.00 -2.09 15.36
C GLY A 42 16.94 -3.49 14.75
N GLY A 43 17.97 -3.83 13.96
CA GLY A 43 18.10 -5.14 13.31
C GLY A 43 16.96 -5.43 12.33
N VAL A 44 16.45 -6.66 12.34
CA VAL A 44 15.45 -7.16 11.38
C VAL A 44 14.15 -6.33 11.39
N ARG A 45 13.73 -5.81 12.55
CA ARG A 45 12.52 -4.98 12.65
C ARG A 45 12.67 -3.66 11.90
N HIS A 46 13.88 -3.06 11.94
CA HIS A 46 14.18 -1.84 11.20
C HIS A 46 14.20 -2.10 9.69
N THR A 47 14.83 -3.18 9.23
CA THR A 47 14.87 -3.53 7.80
C THR A 47 13.48 -3.81 7.22
N ILE A 48 12.62 -4.50 7.98
CA ILE A 48 11.22 -4.70 7.59
C ILE A 48 10.46 -3.36 7.60
N GLY A 49 10.72 -2.50 8.59
CA GLY A 49 10.20 -1.14 8.65
C GLY A 49 10.56 -0.35 7.41
N GLU A 50 11.84 -0.30 7.02
CA GLU A 50 12.31 0.39 5.80
C GLU A 50 11.67 -0.17 4.53
N LEU A 51 11.46 -1.49 4.47
CA LEU A 51 10.76 -2.10 3.35
C LEU A 51 9.30 -1.62 3.26
N LEU A 52 8.60 -1.55 4.39
CA LEU A 52 7.19 -1.14 4.47
C LEU A 52 7.01 0.36 4.23
N THR A 53 7.97 1.19 4.66
CA THR A 53 7.91 2.65 4.52
C THR A 53 8.44 3.12 3.17
N CYS A 54 9.31 2.35 2.50
CA CYS A 54 9.79 2.66 1.15
C CYS A 54 8.81 2.13 0.07
N PRO A 55 8.06 3.00 -0.62
CA PRO A 55 7.05 2.57 -1.58
C PRO A 55 7.66 1.84 -2.79
N PHE A 56 8.88 2.18 -3.19
CA PHE A 56 9.58 1.51 -4.29
C PHE A 56 9.99 0.09 -3.94
N CYS A 57 10.58 -0.09 -2.75
CA CYS A 57 10.97 -1.41 -2.26
C CYS A 57 9.74 -2.29 -2.11
N LEU A 58 8.68 -1.79 -1.46
CA LEU A 58 7.44 -2.55 -1.27
C LEU A 58 6.77 -2.89 -2.61
N ALA A 59 6.74 -1.96 -3.57
CA ALA A 59 6.19 -2.21 -4.91
C ALA A 59 6.90 -3.34 -5.65
N GLN A 60 8.23 -3.44 -5.52
CA GLN A 60 8.99 -4.52 -6.14
C GLN A 60 8.54 -5.88 -5.58
N TRP A 61 8.49 -6.04 -4.26
CA TRP A 61 8.08 -7.30 -3.63
C TRP A 61 6.62 -7.66 -3.93
N VAL A 62 5.72 -6.68 -3.90
CA VAL A 62 4.31 -6.87 -4.28
C VAL A 62 4.20 -7.32 -5.74
N GLY A 63 4.96 -6.69 -6.64
CA GLY A 63 4.99 -7.05 -8.06
C GLY A 63 5.49 -8.48 -8.28
N THR A 64 6.61 -8.84 -7.65
CA THR A 64 7.15 -10.21 -7.71
C THR A 64 6.16 -11.23 -7.16
N GLY A 65 5.54 -10.96 -6.02
CA GLY A 65 4.52 -11.84 -5.42
C GLY A 65 3.29 -11.99 -6.31
N TYR A 66 2.85 -10.92 -6.97
CA TYR A 66 1.74 -10.97 -7.91
C TYR A 66 2.05 -11.83 -9.15
N VAL A 67 3.25 -11.69 -9.73
CA VAL A 67 3.69 -12.51 -10.86
C VAL A 67 3.84 -13.98 -10.47
N ALA A 68 4.42 -14.27 -9.31
CA ALA A 68 4.49 -15.63 -8.78
C ALA A 68 3.08 -16.22 -8.54
N GLY A 69 2.17 -15.42 -8.01
CA GLY A 69 0.76 -15.80 -7.82
C GLY A 69 0.05 -16.08 -9.14
N LEU A 70 0.32 -15.33 -10.21
CA LEU A 70 -0.20 -15.62 -11.55
C LEU A 70 0.32 -16.97 -12.09
N ALA A 71 1.56 -17.35 -11.78
CA ALA A 71 2.12 -18.62 -12.21
C ALA A 71 1.55 -19.82 -11.43
N LEU A 72 1.35 -19.68 -10.11
CA LEU A 72 0.91 -20.77 -9.23
C LEU A 72 -0.62 -20.89 -9.12
N ALA A 73 -1.33 -19.76 -9.12
CA ALA A 73 -2.75 -19.64 -8.81
C ALA A 73 -3.42 -18.52 -9.66
N PRO A 74 -3.51 -18.69 -10.99
CA PRO A 74 -3.86 -17.62 -11.92
C PRO A 74 -5.26 -17.04 -11.72
N ARG A 75 -6.23 -17.86 -11.28
CA ARG A 75 -7.61 -17.40 -11.04
C ARG A 75 -7.67 -16.42 -9.88
N GLN A 76 -7.02 -16.77 -8.78
CA GLN A 76 -6.97 -15.98 -7.56
C GLN A 76 -6.21 -14.68 -7.80
N ALA A 77 -5.05 -14.77 -8.45
CA ALA A 77 -4.27 -13.59 -8.80
C ALA A 77 -5.04 -12.64 -9.72
N ARG A 78 -5.73 -13.12 -10.76
CA ARG A 78 -6.55 -12.25 -11.61
C ARG A 78 -7.69 -11.56 -10.85
N ALA A 79 -8.38 -12.29 -9.97
CA ALA A 79 -9.43 -11.71 -9.14
C ALA A 79 -8.88 -10.61 -8.22
N TRP A 80 -7.75 -10.87 -7.57
CA TRP A 80 -7.03 -9.87 -6.77
C TRP A 80 -6.67 -8.64 -7.61
N GLY A 81 -6.10 -8.85 -8.80
CA GLY A 81 -5.72 -7.77 -9.72
C GLY A 81 -6.91 -6.90 -10.13
N ALA A 82 -8.05 -7.53 -10.41
CA ALA A 82 -9.28 -6.83 -10.77
C ALA A 82 -9.80 -5.96 -9.62
N VAL A 83 -9.89 -6.50 -8.40
CA VAL A 83 -10.38 -5.77 -7.21
C VAL A 83 -9.53 -4.53 -6.95
N PHE A 84 -8.21 -4.68 -6.93
CA PHE A 84 -7.30 -3.56 -6.66
C PHE A 84 -7.20 -2.56 -7.81
N ALA A 85 -7.41 -2.99 -9.06
CA ALA A 85 -7.47 -2.06 -10.19
C ALA A 85 -8.74 -1.21 -10.14
N VAL A 86 -9.92 -1.81 -9.91
CA VAL A 86 -11.20 -1.07 -9.85
C VAL A 86 -11.20 -0.08 -8.69
N THR A 87 -10.72 -0.49 -7.53
CA THR A 87 -10.59 0.42 -6.37
C THR A 87 -9.59 1.55 -6.61
N ALA A 88 -8.46 1.29 -7.28
CA ALA A 88 -7.53 2.36 -7.66
C ALA A 88 -8.18 3.44 -8.52
N VAL A 89 -9.04 3.04 -9.46
CA VAL A 89 -9.80 3.96 -10.32
C VAL A 89 -10.85 4.73 -9.52
N ALA A 90 -11.58 4.04 -8.62
CA ALA A 90 -12.58 4.67 -7.77
C ALA A 90 -11.96 5.76 -6.86
N ASP A 91 -10.82 5.47 -6.23
CA ASP A 91 -10.11 6.44 -5.40
C ASP A 91 -9.60 7.64 -6.21
N ALA A 92 -9.07 7.39 -7.41
CA ALA A 92 -8.63 8.47 -8.29
C ALA A 92 -9.80 9.40 -8.66
N LEU A 93 -10.98 8.83 -8.95
CA LEU A 93 -12.20 9.60 -9.19
C LEU A 93 -12.64 10.40 -7.97
N GLN A 94 -12.57 9.81 -6.77
CA GLN A 94 -12.89 10.51 -5.51
C GLN A 94 -11.96 11.70 -5.28
N HIS A 95 -10.64 11.51 -5.45
CA HIS A 95 -9.67 12.60 -5.33
C HIS A 95 -9.90 13.72 -6.36
N VAL A 96 -10.24 13.37 -7.60
CA VAL A 96 -10.58 14.35 -8.64
C VAL A 96 -11.85 15.12 -8.27
N TYR A 97 -12.88 14.42 -7.80
CA TYR A 97 -14.14 15.04 -7.37
C TYR A 97 -13.92 16.00 -6.19
N ASP A 98 -13.16 15.57 -5.17
CA ASP A 98 -12.82 16.41 -4.02
C ASP A 98 -12.08 17.67 -4.45
N ARG A 99 -11.12 17.56 -5.38
CA ARG A 99 -10.39 18.71 -5.93
C ARG A 99 -11.30 19.68 -6.69
N LEU A 100 -12.21 19.17 -7.52
CA LEU A 100 -13.16 19.99 -8.28
C LEU A 100 -14.20 20.67 -7.38
N ARG A 101 -14.50 20.10 -6.21
CA ARG A 101 -15.46 20.67 -5.25
C ARG A 101 -14.81 21.67 -4.29
N SER A 102 -13.51 21.57 -4.07
CA SER A 102 -12.75 22.48 -3.19
C SER A 102 -12.32 23.80 -3.86
N ASP A 103 -12.55 23.96 -5.17
CA ASP A 103 -12.46 25.21 -5.93
C ASP A 103 -13.82 25.95 -5.92
#